data_AF-A0A1C5JMB3-F1
#
_entry.id   AF-A0A1C5JMB3-F1
#
_cell.length_a   1.000
_cell.length_b   1.000
_cell.length_c   1.000
_cell.angle_alpha   90.00
_cell.angle_beta   90.00
_cell.angle_gamma   90.00
#
_symmetry.space_group_name_H-M   'P 1'
#
loop_
_entity.id
_entity.type
_entity.pdbx_description
1 polymer ?
#
loop_
_entity_poly.entity_id
_entity_poly.type
_entity_poly.pdbx_seq_one_letter_code
_entity_poly.pdbx_strand_id
1 'polypeptide(L)' 'MPQRYVDYPSIAVVTGADSGIGKASAAALAGAGFDIGITWYGDPEGA' A
#
# COMPACT_ATOMS: atom_id res chain seq x y z
N MET A 1 -7.47 20.25 -1.98
CA MET A 1 -7.77 18.81 -1.99
C MET A 1 -8.40 18.47 -0.66
N PRO A 2 -9.60 17.88 -0.57
CA PRO A 2 -10.15 17.46 0.72
C PRO A 2 -9.16 16.51 1.40
N GLN A 3 -9.09 16.52 2.73
CA GLN A 3 -8.30 15.54 3.45
C GLN A 3 -8.90 14.16 3.18
N ARG A 4 -8.24 13.40 2.31
CA ARG A 4 -8.60 12.00 2.07
C ARG A 4 -8.34 11.24 3.38
N TYR A 5 -9.23 10.30 3.70
CA TYR A 5 -9.08 9.29 4.76
C TYR A 5 -9.32 9.70 6.22
N VAL A 6 -9.80 10.93 6.52
CA VAL A 6 -10.02 11.39 7.91
C VAL A 6 -10.94 10.46 8.73
N ASP A 7 -11.91 9.82 8.06
CA ASP A 7 -12.88 8.93 8.71
C ASP A 7 -12.55 7.43 8.56
N TYR A 8 -11.39 7.09 8.00
CA TYR A 8 -10.96 5.70 7.80
C TYR A 8 -9.91 5.29 8.82
N PRO A 9 -9.93 4.02 9.29
CA PRO A 9 -8.79 3.45 10.00
C PRO A 9 -7.53 3.57 9.14
N SER A 10 -6.45 4.12 9.71
CA SER A 10 -5.17 4.33 9.03
C SER A 10 -4.31 3.07 8.96
N ILE A 11 -4.94 1.90 8.76
CA ILE A 11 -4.29 0.59 8.63
C ILE A 11 -4.78 -0.06 7.34
N ALA A 12 -3.85 -0.48 6.47
CA ALA A 12 -4.18 -1.11 5.20
C ALA A 12 -3.38 -2.39 4.94
N VAL A 13 -4.00 -3.33 4.20
CA VAL A 13 -3.32 -4.50 3.64
C VAL A 13 -3.37 -4.40 2.12
N VAL A 14 -2.20 -4.46 1.47
CA VAL A 14 -2.07 -4.43 0.01
C VAL A 14 -1.47 -5.74 -0.48
N THR A 15 -2.22 -6.48 -1.29
CA THR A 15 -1.78 -7.74 -1.89
C THR A 15 -1.17 -7.52 -3.28
N GLY A 16 -0.26 -8.41 -3.70
CA GLY A 16 0.41 -8.27 -5.01
C GLY A 16 1.21 -6.98 -5.12
N ALA A 17 1.86 -6.57 -4.01
CA ALA A 17 2.54 -5.28 -3.90
C ALA A 17 3.99 -5.30 -4.40
N ASP A 18 4.43 -6.41 -5.01
CA ASP A 18 5.75 -6.58 -5.61
C ASP A 18 5.98 -5.61 -6.78
N SER A 19 4.94 -5.31 -7.56
CA SER A 19 5.08 -4.55 -8.80
C SER A 19 3.83 -3.76 -9.18
N GLY A 20 3.96 -2.95 -10.24
CA GLY A 20 2.85 -2.26 -10.90
C GLY A 20 1.93 -1.49 -9.97
N ILE A 21 0.62 -1.73 -10.13
CA ILE A 21 -0.45 -1.00 -9.42
C ILE A 21 -0.42 -1.32 -7.93
N GLY A 22 -0.09 -2.55 -7.53
CA GLY A 22 -0.01 -2.94 -6.12
C GLY A 22 1.06 -2.13 -5.39
N LYS A 23 2.26 -2.05 -5.96
CA LYS A 23 3.36 -1.24 -5.42
C LYS A 23 3.02 0.25 -5.37
N ALA A 24 2.45 0.79 -6.44
CA ALA A 24 2.06 2.21 -6.50
C ALA A 24 0.96 2.54 -5.48
N SER A 25 0.01 1.64 -5.27
CA SER A 25 -1.07 1.80 -4.29
C SER A 25 -0.53 1.79 -2.86
N ALA A 26 0.36 0.84 -2.54
CA ALA A 26 1.03 0.78 -1.23
C ALA A 26 1.82 2.06 -0.95
N ALA A 27 2.60 2.55 -1.93
CA ALA A 27 3.36 3.80 -1.80
C ALA A 27 2.45 5.03 -1.58
N ALA A 28 1.34 5.11 -2.30
CA ALA A 28 0.39 6.21 -2.16
C ALA A 28 -0.27 6.23 -0.77
N LEU A 29 -0.67 5.06 -0.25
CA LEU A 29 -1.28 4.93 1.08
C LEU A 29 -0.26 5.22 2.19
N ALA A 30 1.00 4.75 2.05
CA ALA A 30 2.07 5.05 2.99
C ALA A 30 2.35 6.56 3.04
N GLY A 31 2.41 7.21 1.86
CA GLY A 31 2.55 8.66 1.75
C GLY A 31 1.37 9.45 2.33
N ALA A 32 0.21 8.82 2.48
CA ALA A 32 -0.96 9.37 3.14
C ALA A 32 -1.00 9.11 4.66
N GLY A 33 -0.01 8.39 5.21
CA GLY A 33 0.14 8.17 6.66
C GLY A 33 -0.47 6.86 7.19
N PHE A 34 -0.72 5.88 6.33
CA PHE A 34 -1.21 4.57 6.76
C PHE A 34 -0.08 3.67 7.27
N ASP A 35 -0.38 2.88 8.30
CA ASP A 35 0.36 1.66 8.62
C ASP A 35 -0.03 0.56 7.62
N ILE A 36 0.95 -0.04 6.95
CA ILE A 36 0.69 -0.95 5.82
C ILE A 36 1.34 -2.31 6.02
N GLY A 37 0.51 -3.35 5.91
CA GLY A 37 0.96 -4.70 5.62
C GLY A 37 0.92 -4.96 4.12
N ILE A 38 1.97 -5.56 3.57
CA ILE A 38 1.99 -5.98 2.16
C ILE A 38 2.15 -7.48 2.02
N THR A 39 1.60 -8.04 0.95
CA THR A 39 1.94 -9.39 0.48
C THR A 39 2.50 -9.32 -0.93
N TRP A 40 3.42 -10.23 -1.24
CA TRP A 40 4.05 -10.36 -2.54
C TRP A 40 4.14 -11.83 -2.92
N TYR A 41 4.40 -12.09 -4.20
CA TYR A 41 4.74 -13.41 -4.68
C TYR A 41 6.27 -13.59 -4.59
N GLY A 42 6.71 -14.65 -3.91
CA GLY A 42 8.12 -14.90 -3.57
C GLY A 42 8.98 -15.42 -4.71
N ASP A 43 8.94 -14.77 -5.87
CA ASP A 43 9.96 -14.94 -6.90
C ASP A 43 11.17 -14.03 -6.56
N PRO A 44 12.44 -14.49 -6.65
CA PRO A 44 13.65 -13.70 -6.37
C PRO A 44 13.74 -12.29 -6.98
N GLU A 45 12.92 -11.94 -7.97
CA GLU A 45 12.87 -10.59 -8.56
C GLU A 45 12.00 -9.57 -7.78
N GLY A 46 11.28 -9.99 -6.73
CA GLY A 46 10.25 -9.17 -6.07
C GLY A 46 10.53 -8.77 -4.61
N ALA A 47 11.23 -7.64 -4.41
CA ALA A 47 11.14 -6.72 -3.26
C ALA A 47 11.75 -5.35 -3.61
#